data_AF-A0A363TF74-F1
#
_entry.id   AF-A0A363TF74-F1
#
_cell.length_a   1.000
_cell.length_b   1.000
_cell.length_c   1.000
_cell.angle_alpha   90.00
_cell.angle_beta   90.00
_cell.angle_gamma   90.00
#
_symmetry.space_group_name_H-M   'P 1'
#
loop_
_entity.id
_entity.type
_entity.pdbx_description
1 polymer ?
#
loop_
_entity_poly.entity_id
_entity_poly.type
_entity_poly.pdbx_seq_one_letter_code
_entity_poly.pdbx_strand_id
1 'polypeptide(L)'
;MSRPNADITLDVDLRNPGQFFACCGVLELASRLWPGSEGWFAAHGLRTEFRIATHGADEDPLVEIARRICEADQLIQLAQGHEAQAQADRKPVVLVPFGLRLDWWLASYRGGDKSELKTWAGQQTPSRIFAGLRGALREILGRDDGRSDSRRLFARTWPMKGRFGFDPSASWDALGVGFSPDEQDVPVQTAPATEIFAAIGLQRCRPTRVEARGRWFAYRAWGDPIEVAVVPAAIVGAARSIAAYEFPVVMRSAQYGGFGWARHSEDGQ
;
A
#
# COMPACT_ATOMS: atom_id res chain seq x y z
N MET A 1 4.22 19.33 21.95
CA MET A 1 5.26 18.27 21.95
C MET A 1 6.20 18.53 20.78
N SER A 2 7.52 18.48 20.98
CA SER A 2 8.48 18.58 19.88
C SER A 2 8.42 17.30 19.04
N ARG A 3 8.42 17.42 17.71
CA ARG A 3 8.46 16.25 16.82
C ARG A 3 9.78 15.49 17.01
N PRO A 4 9.78 14.16 16.99
CA PRO A 4 11.01 13.37 17.04
C PRO A 4 11.81 13.54 15.74
N ASN A 5 13.09 13.21 15.79
CA ASN A 5 13.93 13.18 14.61
C ASN A 5 13.59 11.96 13.76
N ALA A 6 13.28 12.18 12.49
CA ALA A 6 12.94 11.11 11.56
C ALA A 6 14.21 10.45 11.02
N ASP A 7 14.22 9.13 10.99
CA ASP A 7 15.27 8.28 10.41
C ASP A 7 14.79 7.60 9.10
N ILE A 8 13.49 7.66 8.79
CA ILE A 8 12.92 7.39 7.46
C ILE A 8 12.22 8.64 6.96
N THR A 9 12.46 9.00 5.69
CA THR A 9 11.72 10.05 4.98
C THR A 9 11.37 9.55 3.58
N LEU A 10 10.11 9.70 3.18
CA LEU A 10 9.59 9.26 1.89
C LEU A 10 8.81 10.39 1.21
N ASP A 11 9.10 10.67 -0.05
CA ASP A 11 8.31 11.56 -0.90
C ASP A 11 6.96 10.87 -1.20
N VAL A 12 5.84 11.58 -0.96
CA VAL A 12 4.49 11.05 -1.15
C VAL A 12 3.57 12.04 -1.85
N ASP A 13 2.84 11.56 -2.87
CA ASP A 13 1.64 12.24 -3.38
C ASP A 13 0.42 11.71 -2.64
N LEU A 14 -0.15 12.53 -1.75
CA LEU A 14 -1.35 12.16 -0.99
C LEU A 14 -2.59 11.94 -1.86
N ARG A 15 -2.60 12.32 -3.15
CA ARG A 15 -3.68 11.95 -4.08
C ARG A 15 -3.50 10.55 -4.68
N ASN A 16 -2.35 9.93 -4.47
CA ASN A 16 -2.13 8.53 -4.80
C ASN A 16 -2.49 7.66 -3.57
N PRO A 17 -3.68 7.03 -3.53
CA PRO A 17 -4.07 6.21 -2.39
C PRO A 17 -3.10 5.03 -2.17
N GLY A 18 -2.50 4.49 -3.24
CA GLY A 18 -1.45 3.48 -3.14
C GLY A 18 -0.27 3.97 -2.30
N GLN A 19 0.25 5.17 -2.57
CA GLN A 19 1.36 5.72 -1.79
C GLN A 19 0.96 6.05 -0.35
N PHE A 20 -0.25 6.55 -0.12
CA PHE A 20 -0.76 6.79 1.24
C PHE A 20 -0.82 5.50 2.07
N PHE A 21 -1.42 4.43 1.54
CA PHE A 21 -1.46 3.15 2.24
C PHE A 21 -0.08 2.49 2.30
N ALA A 22 0.81 2.77 1.35
CA ALA A 22 2.19 2.34 1.42
C ALA A 22 2.92 2.97 2.62
N CYS A 23 2.69 4.24 2.92
CA CYS A 23 3.20 4.88 4.14
C CYS A 23 2.74 4.12 5.40
N CYS A 24 1.44 3.78 5.47
CA CYS A 24 0.90 2.97 6.57
C CYS A 24 1.57 1.60 6.66
N GLY A 25 1.88 0.97 5.51
CA GLY A 25 2.57 -0.30 5.45
C GLY A 25 4.01 -0.23 5.94
N VAL A 26 4.77 0.79 5.53
CA VAL A 26 6.14 1.01 6.02
C VAL A 26 6.13 1.21 7.53
N LEU A 27 5.20 2.00 8.07
CA LEU A 27 5.07 2.20 9.51
C LEU A 27 4.67 0.93 10.27
N GLU A 28 3.79 0.08 9.72
CA GLU A 28 3.46 -1.23 10.32
C GLU A 28 4.69 -2.13 10.42
N LEU A 29 5.53 -2.16 9.38
CA LEU A 29 6.77 -2.94 9.41
C LEU A 29 7.80 -2.33 10.36
N ALA A 30 7.97 -1.01 10.34
CA ALA A 30 8.85 -0.31 11.25
C ALA A 30 8.47 -0.58 12.71
N SER A 31 7.19 -0.46 13.06
CA SER A 31 6.70 -0.75 14.42
C SER A 31 6.89 -2.21 14.87
N ARG A 32 6.99 -3.15 13.93
CA ARG A 32 7.26 -4.57 14.23
C ARG A 32 8.75 -4.85 14.46
N LEU A 33 9.63 -4.12 13.76
CA LEU A 33 11.07 -4.24 13.92
C LEU A 33 11.58 -3.41 15.11
N TRP A 34 11.01 -2.21 15.28
CA TRP A 34 11.35 -1.23 16.30
C TRP A 34 10.06 -0.76 17.01
N PRO A 35 9.64 -1.47 18.07
CA PRO A 35 8.48 -1.08 18.87
C PRO A 35 8.62 0.37 19.38
N GLY A 36 7.53 1.14 19.28
CA GLY A 36 7.54 2.58 19.57
C GLY A 36 7.81 3.46 18.36
N SER A 37 7.97 2.88 17.15
CA SER A 37 8.07 3.67 15.92
C SER A 37 6.84 4.57 15.70
N GLU A 38 7.08 5.85 15.45
CA GLU A 38 6.04 6.86 15.22
C GLU A 38 6.14 7.41 13.80
N GLY A 39 5.00 7.51 13.10
CA GLY A 39 4.96 8.08 11.75
C GLY A 39 4.04 9.30 11.65
N TRP A 40 4.35 10.22 10.73
CA TRP A 40 3.52 11.39 10.43
C TRP A 40 3.75 11.94 9.03
N PHE A 41 2.75 12.64 8.49
CA PHE A 41 2.92 13.41 7.27
C PHE A 41 3.37 14.84 7.57
N ALA A 42 4.33 15.33 6.79
CA ALA A 42 4.86 16.67 6.85
C ALA A 42 4.73 17.36 5.49
N ALA A 43 3.91 18.41 5.42
CA ALA A 43 3.82 19.26 4.25
C ALA A 43 4.99 20.26 4.22
N HIS A 44 5.69 20.31 3.08
CA HIS A 44 6.77 21.25 2.80
C HIS A 44 6.51 21.95 1.46
N GLY A 45 5.75 23.05 1.52
CA GLY A 45 5.31 23.76 0.33
C GLY A 45 4.39 22.89 -0.53
N LEU A 46 4.78 22.63 -1.78
CA LEU A 46 4.05 21.78 -2.72
C LEU A 46 4.31 20.28 -2.55
N ARG A 47 5.25 19.89 -1.67
CA ARG A 47 5.62 18.49 -1.44
C ARG A 47 5.06 18.01 -0.12
N THR A 48 4.72 16.72 -0.06
CA THR A 48 4.43 16.04 1.18
C THR A 48 5.47 14.94 1.38
N GLU A 49 5.99 14.87 2.60
CA GLU A 49 6.85 13.79 3.04
C GLU A 49 6.11 12.95 4.07
N PHE A 50 6.31 11.64 4.04
CA PHE A 50 6.02 10.77 5.16
C PHE A 50 7.29 10.50 5.94
N ARG A 51 7.24 10.68 7.26
CA ARG A 51 8.39 10.56 8.15
C ARG A 51 8.09 9.53 9.21
N ILE A 52 9.11 8.75 9.56
CA ILE A 52 9.07 7.82 10.68
C ILE A 52 10.29 8.09 11.57
N ALA A 53 10.07 8.05 12.87
CA ALA A 53 11.12 7.93 13.88
C ALA A 53 11.03 6.53 14.47
N THR A 54 12.06 5.70 14.27
CA THR A 54 12.09 4.32 14.79
C THR A 54 12.59 4.23 16.23
N HIS A 55 13.30 5.26 16.71
CA HIS A 55 13.83 5.39 18.08
C HIS A 55 14.81 4.28 18.52
N GLY A 56 15.29 3.44 17.60
CA GLY A 56 16.15 2.31 17.95
C GLY A 56 16.79 1.57 16.78
N ALA A 57 16.87 2.19 15.60
CA ALA A 57 17.60 1.61 14.47
C ALA A 57 19.09 1.94 14.56
N ASP A 58 19.94 0.89 14.55
CA ASP A 58 21.40 1.02 14.52
C ASP A 58 21.95 1.26 13.08
N GLU A 59 21.17 0.91 12.06
CA GLU A 59 21.47 1.05 10.62
C GLU A 59 20.31 1.77 9.90
N ASP A 60 20.41 2.01 8.59
CA ASP A 60 19.32 2.62 7.79
C ASP A 60 18.04 1.74 7.86
N PRO A 61 17.00 2.19 8.57
CA PRO A 61 15.83 1.35 8.83
C PRO A 61 14.99 1.10 7.57
N LEU A 62 15.03 1.98 6.57
CA LEU A 62 14.31 1.79 5.32
C LEU A 62 14.97 0.68 4.49
N VAL A 63 16.30 0.66 4.45
CA VAL A 63 17.08 -0.40 3.79
C VAL A 63 16.80 -1.75 4.44
N GLU A 64 16.79 -1.81 5.77
CA GLU A 64 16.53 -3.06 6.50
C GLU A 64 15.10 -3.59 6.25
N ILE A 65 14.09 -2.72 6.25
CA ILE A 65 12.72 -3.10 5.87
C ILE A 65 12.69 -3.65 4.44
N ALA A 66 13.28 -2.93 3.49
CA ALA A 66 13.28 -3.31 2.08
C ALA A 66 14.00 -4.66 1.87
N ARG A 67 15.15 -4.85 2.53
CA ARG A 67 15.92 -6.10 2.52
C ARG A 67 15.08 -7.26 3.04
N ARG A 68 14.48 -7.16 4.24
CA ARG A 68 13.63 -8.23 4.80
C ARG A 68 12.43 -8.54 3.92
N ILE A 69 11.81 -7.53 3.30
CA ILE A 69 10.75 -7.74 2.32
C ILE A 69 11.25 -8.50 1.10
N CYS A 70 12.42 -8.16 0.55
CA CYS A 70 12.99 -8.83 -0.60
C CYS A 70 13.50 -10.25 -0.28
N GLU A 71 14.02 -10.50 0.91
CA GLU A 71 14.59 -11.79 1.34
C GLU A 71 13.61 -12.75 2.01
N ALA A 72 12.35 -12.34 2.23
CA ALA A 72 11.30 -13.18 2.80
C ALA A 72 10.95 -14.42 1.93
N ASP A 73 11.81 -15.41 1.76
CA ASP A 73 11.57 -16.57 0.89
C ASP A 73 10.33 -17.40 1.29
N GLN A 74 9.79 -17.17 2.49
CA GLN A 74 8.61 -17.83 3.02
C GLN A 74 7.39 -16.91 2.98
N LEU A 75 6.69 -16.88 1.83
CA LEU A 75 5.27 -16.53 1.81
C LEU A 75 4.50 -17.83 2.08
N ILE A 76 4.09 -18.04 3.34
CA ILE A 76 3.25 -19.21 3.65
C ILE A 76 1.83 -18.86 3.22
N GLN A 77 1.31 -19.58 2.22
CA GLN A 77 -0.14 -19.69 2.05
C GLN A 77 -0.65 -20.60 3.16
N LEU A 78 -1.29 -20.01 4.17
CA LEU A 78 -1.99 -20.82 5.18
C LEU A 78 -3.16 -21.52 4.49
N ALA A 79 -3.14 -22.86 4.52
CA ALA A 79 -4.20 -23.70 3.94
C ALA A 79 -5.00 -24.46 5.01
N GLN A 80 -4.84 -24.14 6.30
CA GLN A 80 -5.21 -25.07 7.37
C GLN A 80 -6.42 -24.57 8.17
N GLY A 81 -7.53 -25.31 8.03
CA GLY A 81 -8.75 -25.22 8.84
C GLY A 81 -9.92 -24.52 8.14
N HIS A 82 -10.84 -25.28 7.53
CA HIS A 82 -12.01 -24.83 6.75
C HIS A 82 -11.73 -23.92 5.52
N GLU A 83 -10.54 -23.33 5.39
CA GLU A 83 -10.09 -22.48 4.27
C GLU A 83 -9.60 -23.28 3.03
N ALA A 84 -9.53 -24.61 3.08
CA ALA A 84 -9.01 -25.45 1.99
C ALA A 84 -9.80 -25.36 0.67
N GLN A 85 -11.03 -24.85 0.73
CA GLN A 85 -11.92 -24.61 -0.43
C GLN A 85 -11.93 -23.15 -0.90
N ALA A 86 -11.14 -22.25 -0.29
CA ALA A 86 -11.06 -20.88 -0.75
C ALA A 86 -10.42 -20.80 -2.15
N GLN A 87 -11.05 -20.04 -3.04
CA GLN A 87 -10.53 -19.75 -4.38
C GLN A 87 -9.10 -19.19 -4.29
N ALA A 88 -8.27 -19.47 -5.29
CA ALA A 88 -6.83 -19.16 -5.24
C ALA A 88 -6.53 -17.66 -5.05
N ASP A 89 -7.43 -16.79 -5.54
CA ASP A 89 -7.41 -15.33 -5.39
C ASP A 89 -7.85 -14.83 -4.00
N ARG A 90 -8.21 -15.75 -3.08
CA ARG A 90 -8.68 -15.51 -1.71
C ARG A 90 -7.72 -16.07 -0.66
N LYS A 91 -6.61 -16.70 -1.02
CA LYS A 91 -5.70 -17.26 -0.02
C LYS A 91 -4.97 -16.15 0.77
N PRO A 92 -4.91 -16.24 2.11
CA PRO A 92 -4.07 -15.37 2.94
C PRO A 92 -2.59 -15.46 2.57
N VAL A 93 -1.84 -14.42 2.90
CA VAL A 93 -0.39 -14.36 2.73
C VAL A 93 0.27 -14.03 4.07
N VAL A 94 1.25 -14.81 4.49
CA VAL A 94 2.05 -14.50 5.69
C VAL A 94 3.42 -13.96 5.29
N LEU A 95 3.78 -12.79 5.81
CA LEU A 95 5.11 -12.22 5.74
C LEU A 95 5.90 -12.68 6.98
N VAL A 96 6.59 -13.83 6.85
CA VAL A 96 7.27 -14.49 7.97
C VAL A 96 8.28 -13.59 8.71
N PRO A 97 9.16 -12.80 8.04
CA PRO A 97 10.13 -11.96 8.74
C PRO A 97 9.51 -10.90 9.67
N PHE A 98 8.21 -10.65 9.51
CA PHE A 98 7.45 -9.67 10.29
C PHE A 98 6.35 -10.31 11.13
N GLY A 99 6.15 -11.63 11.04
CA GLY A 99 5.01 -12.31 11.71
C GLY A 99 3.66 -11.69 11.34
N LEU A 100 3.48 -11.25 10.10
CA LEU A 100 2.30 -10.50 9.65
C LEU A 100 1.48 -11.31 8.66
N ARG A 101 0.21 -11.58 8.99
CA ARG A 101 -0.78 -12.16 8.07
C ARG A 101 -1.53 -11.06 7.34
N LEU A 102 -1.58 -11.19 6.02
CA LEU A 102 -2.38 -10.40 5.10
C LEU A 102 -3.56 -11.24 4.63
N ASP A 103 -4.76 -10.83 5.00
CA ASP A 103 -6.02 -11.50 4.66
C ASP A 103 -7.19 -10.53 4.54
N TRP A 104 -6.89 -9.24 4.58
CA TRP A 104 -7.86 -8.16 4.60
C TRP A 104 -8.85 -8.23 3.43
N TRP A 105 -8.45 -8.78 2.28
CA TRP A 105 -9.31 -8.96 1.11
C TRP A 105 -10.47 -9.95 1.32
N LEU A 106 -10.45 -10.69 2.43
CA LEU A 106 -11.53 -11.58 2.88
C LEU A 106 -12.59 -10.88 3.72
N ALA A 107 -12.26 -9.74 4.34
CA ALA A 107 -13.19 -8.97 5.15
C ALA A 107 -13.95 -7.95 4.29
N SER A 108 -15.26 -8.17 4.14
CA SER A 108 -16.17 -7.22 3.49
C SER A 108 -16.60 -6.10 4.42
N TYR A 109 -16.78 -4.88 3.87
CA TYR A 109 -17.39 -3.77 4.63
C TYR A 109 -18.90 -3.95 4.85
N ARG A 110 -19.59 -4.71 3.98
CA ARG A 110 -21.05 -4.95 4.06
C ARG A 110 -21.42 -6.40 4.41
N GLY A 111 -20.50 -7.18 4.99
CA GLY A 111 -20.75 -8.59 5.31
C GLY A 111 -20.91 -9.50 4.09
N GLY A 112 -20.44 -9.07 2.92
CA GLY A 112 -20.34 -9.91 1.72
C GLY A 112 -19.09 -10.79 1.70
N ASP A 113 -18.90 -11.53 0.61
CA ASP A 113 -17.83 -12.54 0.52
C ASP A 113 -16.42 -11.99 0.32
N LYS A 114 -16.28 -10.72 -0.07
CA LYS A 114 -14.98 -10.09 -0.37
C LYS A 114 -14.96 -8.60 -0.07
N SER A 115 -13.76 -8.11 0.22
CA SER A 115 -13.51 -6.68 0.38
C SER A 115 -13.76 -5.92 -0.93
N GLU A 116 -14.47 -4.80 -0.84
CA GLU A 116 -14.68 -3.88 -1.96
C GLU A 116 -13.39 -3.16 -2.41
N LEU A 117 -12.32 -3.27 -1.62
CA LEU A 117 -10.96 -2.81 -1.95
C LEU A 117 -10.15 -3.83 -2.78
N LYS A 118 -10.64 -5.07 -2.93
CA LYS A 118 -9.95 -6.12 -3.72
C LYS A 118 -10.10 -5.84 -5.21
N THR A 119 -8.98 -5.84 -5.92
CA THR A 119 -8.84 -5.42 -7.32
C THR A 119 -8.40 -6.52 -8.28
N TRP A 120 -8.11 -7.73 -7.78
CA TRP A 120 -7.73 -8.91 -8.58
C TRP A 120 -8.79 -10.02 -8.47
N ALA A 121 -8.77 -10.96 -9.41
CA ALA A 121 -9.62 -12.16 -9.38
C ALA A 121 -9.03 -13.30 -10.23
N GLY A 122 -9.76 -14.43 -10.31
CA GLY A 122 -9.44 -15.53 -11.21
C GLY A 122 -8.16 -16.28 -10.81
N GLN A 123 -7.25 -16.48 -11.77
CA GLN A 123 -5.99 -17.20 -11.56
C GLN A 123 -4.88 -16.33 -10.95
N GLN A 124 -5.15 -15.05 -10.67
CA GLN A 124 -4.21 -14.20 -9.95
C GLN A 124 -4.32 -14.44 -8.44
N THR A 125 -3.26 -14.97 -7.85
CA THR A 125 -3.18 -15.20 -6.40
C THR A 125 -2.38 -14.07 -5.75
N PRO A 126 -2.76 -13.63 -4.54
CA PRO A 126 -2.00 -12.62 -3.80
C PRO A 126 -0.52 -12.99 -3.65
N SER A 127 -0.20 -14.27 -3.41
CA SER A 127 1.18 -14.73 -3.29
C SER A 127 1.98 -14.62 -4.59
N ARG A 128 1.36 -14.92 -5.75
CA ARG A 128 2.02 -14.80 -7.07
C ARG A 128 2.28 -13.33 -7.42
N ILE A 129 1.30 -12.46 -7.13
CA ILE A 129 1.46 -11.01 -7.30
C ILE A 129 2.60 -10.51 -6.40
N PHE A 130 2.59 -10.85 -5.11
CA PHE A 130 3.65 -10.47 -4.16
C PHE A 130 5.03 -10.95 -4.61
N ALA A 131 5.16 -12.20 -5.06
CA ALA A 131 6.44 -12.75 -5.52
C ALA A 131 6.98 -11.97 -6.73
N GLY A 132 6.11 -11.64 -7.71
CA GLY A 132 6.49 -10.82 -8.85
C GLY A 132 6.94 -9.41 -8.45
N LEU A 133 6.19 -8.75 -7.57
CA LEU A 133 6.52 -7.41 -7.07
C LEU A 133 7.84 -7.40 -6.29
N ARG A 134 8.09 -8.43 -5.48
CA ARG A 134 9.36 -8.57 -4.73
C ARG A 134 10.55 -8.78 -5.66
N GLY A 135 10.39 -9.58 -6.71
CA GLY A 135 11.39 -9.75 -7.76
C GLY A 135 11.73 -8.42 -8.43
N ALA A 136 10.72 -7.65 -8.83
CA ALA A 136 10.88 -6.33 -9.42
C ALA A 136 11.54 -5.32 -8.45
N LEU A 137 11.13 -5.32 -7.17
CA LEU A 137 11.74 -4.46 -6.16
C LEU A 137 13.22 -4.82 -5.95
N ARG A 138 13.57 -6.11 -5.93
CA ARG A 138 14.96 -6.56 -5.81
C ARG A 138 15.82 -6.06 -6.98
N GLU A 139 15.30 -6.12 -8.20
CA GLU A 139 15.99 -5.57 -9.38
C GLU A 139 16.19 -4.05 -9.28
N ILE A 140 15.16 -3.31 -8.83
CA ILE A 140 15.25 -1.86 -8.64
C ILE A 140 16.33 -1.52 -7.60
N LEU A 141 16.37 -2.23 -6.48
CA LEU A 141 17.31 -1.98 -5.40
C LEU A 141 18.73 -2.46 -5.76
N GLY A 142 18.87 -3.58 -6.48
CA GLY A 142 20.16 -4.10 -6.92
C GLY A 142 20.84 -3.27 -8.01
N ARG A 143 20.06 -2.46 -8.75
CA ARG A 143 20.57 -1.49 -9.74
C ARG A 143 20.89 -0.12 -9.12
N ASP A 144 20.62 0.06 -7.83
CA ASP A 144 20.95 1.29 -7.13
C ASP A 144 22.47 1.40 -6.96
N ASP A 145 23.08 2.36 -7.65
CA ASP A 145 24.52 2.63 -7.59
C ASP A 145 24.91 3.51 -6.37
N GLY A 146 23.99 3.66 -5.41
CA GLY A 146 24.15 4.50 -4.23
C GLY A 146 23.90 5.99 -4.48
N ARG A 147 23.56 6.39 -5.72
CA ARG A 147 23.16 7.77 -6.05
C ARG A 147 21.66 8.00 -5.99
N SER A 148 20.89 6.93 -5.84
CA SER A 148 19.46 6.95 -6.03
C SER A 148 18.78 7.32 -4.72
N ASP A 149 17.98 8.39 -4.74
CA ASP A 149 17.32 8.93 -3.55
C ASP A 149 16.34 7.91 -2.97
N SER A 150 16.62 7.41 -1.75
CA SER A 150 15.77 6.45 -1.05
C SER A 150 14.41 7.04 -0.70
N ARG A 151 14.31 8.38 -0.60
CA ARG A 151 13.04 9.10 -0.39
C ARG A 151 12.05 8.85 -1.52
N ARG A 152 12.53 8.58 -2.74
CA ARG A 152 11.70 8.36 -3.93
C ARG A 152 11.34 6.89 -4.16
N LEU A 153 11.42 6.04 -3.14
CA LEU A 153 11.13 4.61 -3.24
C LEU A 153 9.80 4.31 -3.95
N PHE A 154 8.74 5.08 -3.66
CA PHE A 154 7.42 4.91 -4.26
C PHE A 154 7.29 5.38 -5.71
N ALA A 155 8.27 6.12 -6.24
CA ALA A 155 8.30 6.58 -7.62
C ALA A 155 9.08 5.63 -8.55
N ARG A 156 9.81 4.65 -8.00
CA ARG A 156 10.61 3.71 -8.82
C ARG A 156 9.72 2.65 -9.45
N THR A 157 9.73 2.56 -10.78
CA THR A 157 8.87 1.65 -11.54
C THR A 157 9.64 0.51 -12.20
N TRP A 158 8.94 -0.58 -12.49
CA TRP A 158 9.42 -1.72 -13.24
C TRP A 158 8.35 -2.22 -14.23
N PRO A 159 8.72 -2.66 -15.45
CA PRO A 159 7.77 -3.26 -16.39
C PRO A 159 7.26 -4.61 -15.87
N MET A 160 5.95 -4.73 -15.66
CA MET A 160 5.33 -5.92 -15.07
C MET A 160 4.02 -6.29 -15.76
N LYS A 161 3.70 -7.59 -15.79
CA LYS A 161 2.43 -8.15 -16.30
C LYS A 161 1.39 -8.41 -15.21
N GLY A 162 1.73 -8.22 -13.93
CA GLY A 162 0.84 -8.51 -12.81
C GLY A 162 1.14 -7.63 -11.60
N ARG A 163 0.10 -7.13 -10.96
CA ARG A 163 0.14 -6.21 -9.81
C ARG A 163 -1.19 -6.27 -9.06
N PHE A 164 -1.27 -5.62 -7.90
CA PHE A 164 -2.55 -5.45 -7.22
C PHE A 164 -3.38 -4.32 -7.85
N GLY A 165 -2.75 -3.23 -8.30
CA GLY A 165 -3.45 -2.09 -8.90
C GLY A 165 -3.81 -1.02 -7.87
N PHE A 166 -3.05 -0.92 -6.78
CA PHE A 166 -3.23 0.14 -5.78
C PHE A 166 -2.62 1.46 -6.21
N ASP A 167 -1.65 1.43 -7.13
CA ASP A 167 -1.05 2.63 -7.70
C ASP A 167 -1.84 3.10 -8.94
N PRO A 168 -2.60 4.22 -8.86
CA PRO A 168 -3.30 4.79 -10.01
C PRO A 168 -2.36 5.36 -11.07
N SER A 169 -1.08 5.62 -10.79
CA SER A 169 -0.14 6.11 -11.81
C SER A 169 0.20 5.02 -12.83
N ALA A 170 0.15 3.76 -12.40
CA ALA A 170 0.33 2.60 -13.25
C ALA A 170 -0.94 2.27 -14.06
N SER A 171 -2.06 2.95 -13.78
CA SER A 171 -3.36 2.69 -14.40
C SER A 171 -3.51 3.39 -15.75
N TRP A 172 -3.59 2.60 -16.81
CA TRP A 172 -3.96 3.06 -18.15
C TRP A 172 -5.41 3.52 -18.18
N ASP A 173 -5.65 4.75 -18.64
CA ASP A 173 -6.99 5.19 -19.00
C ASP A 173 -7.39 4.56 -20.34
N ALA A 174 -8.31 3.59 -20.30
CA ALA A 174 -8.91 2.98 -21.49
C ALA A 174 -9.61 4.02 -22.39
N LEU A 175 -9.95 5.19 -21.83
CA LEU A 175 -10.50 6.34 -22.55
C LEU A 175 -9.53 6.97 -23.57
N GLY A 176 -8.22 6.72 -23.46
CA GLY A 176 -7.23 7.29 -24.37
C GLY A 176 -6.81 6.40 -25.54
N VAL A 177 -6.98 5.07 -25.44
CA VAL A 177 -6.37 4.13 -26.40
C VAL A 177 -7.29 3.01 -26.91
N GLY A 178 -8.49 2.83 -26.36
CA GLY A 178 -9.46 1.88 -26.92
C GLY A 178 -9.10 0.39 -26.82
N PHE A 179 -8.06 -0.01 -26.04
CA PHE A 179 -7.73 -1.42 -25.79
C PHE A 179 -7.13 -1.67 -24.40
N SER A 180 -7.21 -2.92 -23.94
CA SER A 180 -6.65 -3.42 -22.67
C SER A 180 -5.23 -4.00 -22.88
N PRO A 181 -4.17 -3.45 -22.23
CA PRO A 181 -2.81 -4.00 -22.32
C PRO A 181 -2.67 -5.45 -21.84
N ASP A 182 -3.51 -5.87 -20.89
CA ASP A 182 -3.51 -7.24 -20.36
C ASP A 182 -3.91 -8.28 -21.44
N GLU A 183 -4.68 -7.86 -22.44
CA GLU A 183 -5.07 -8.70 -23.59
C GLU A 183 -4.00 -8.70 -24.70
N GLN A 184 -3.05 -7.76 -24.65
CA GLN A 184 -2.02 -7.55 -25.67
C GLN A 184 -0.60 -7.90 -25.18
N ASP A 185 -0.47 -8.54 -24.01
CA ASP A 185 0.80 -8.96 -23.40
C ASP A 185 1.82 -7.82 -23.14
N VAL A 186 1.35 -6.57 -23.07
CA VAL A 186 2.21 -5.38 -22.92
C VAL A 186 2.55 -5.15 -21.44
N PRO A 187 3.85 -5.11 -21.05
CA PRO A 187 4.24 -4.81 -19.67
C PRO A 187 3.82 -3.40 -19.25
N VAL A 188 3.34 -3.27 -18.02
CA VAL A 188 2.98 -1.98 -17.43
C VAL A 188 4.05 -1.51 -16.45
N GLN A 189 4.47 -0.25 -16.57
CA GLN A 189 5.31 0.40 -15.56
C GLN A 189 4.55 0.44 -14.24
N THR A 190 5.01 -0.35 -13.27
CA THR A 190 4.37 -0.53 -11.97
C THR A 190 5.36 -0.14 -10.89
N ALA A 191 4.96 0.62 -9.87
CA ALA A 191 5.80 0.93 -8.71
C ALA A 191 5.72 -0.20 -7.67
N PRO A 192 6.70 -1.13 -7.60
CA PRO A 192 6.52 -2.35 -6.82
C PRO A 192 6.48 -2.10 -5.32
N ALA A 193 7.26 -1.12 -4.84
CA ALA A 193 7.23 -0.69 -3.45
C ALA A 193 5.85 -0.16 -3.05
N THR A 194 5.26 0.72 -3.87
CA THR A 194 3.92 1.26 -3.64
C THR A 194 2.88 0.14 -3.52
N GLU A 195 2.87 -0.81 -4.46
CA GLU A 195 1.93 -1.93 -4.45
C GLU A 195 2.11 -2.86 -3.23
N ILE A 196 3.36 -3.22 -2.89
CA ILE A 196 3.70 -4.09 -1.75
C ILE A 196 3.28 -3.44 -0.44
N PHE A 197 3.77 -2.23 -0.19
CA PHE A 197 3.55 -1.58 1.09
C PHE A 197 2.09 -1.14 1.22
N ALA A 198 1.39 -0.79 0.14
CA ALA A 198 -0.06 -0.53 0.20
C ALA A 198 -0.84 -1.78 0.62
N ALA A 199 -0.50 -2.94 0.07
CA ALA A 199 -1.13 -4.21 0.45
C ALA A 199 -0.97 -4.49 1.96
N ILE A 200 0.21 -4.18 2.50
CA ILE A 200 0.56 -4.32 3.92
C ILE A 200 -0.22 -3.30 4.75
N GLY A 201 -0.17 -2.02 4.38
CA GLY A 201 -0.84 -0.94 5.09
C GLY A 201 -2.34 -1.16 5.18
N LEU A 202 -2.96 -1.67 4.11
CA LEU A 202 -4.38 -2.01 4.07
C LEU A 202 -4.79 -3.11 5.05
N GLN A 203 -3.88 -3.95 5.58
CA GLN A 203 -4.21 -4.90 6.66
C GLN A 203 -4.58 -4.19 7.96
N ARG A 204 -3.90 -3.07 8.24
CA ARG A 204 -4.04 -2.30 9.48
C ARG A 204 -4.95 -1.09 9.32
N CYS A 205 -4.79 -0.39 8.21
CA CYS A 205 -5.32 0.94 7.95
C CYS A 205 -6.39 0.85 6.87
N ARG A 206 -7.65 0.70 7.30
CA ARG A 206 -8.81 0.60 6.42
C ARG A 206 -9.44 1.97 6.17
N PRO A 207 -9.56 2.42 4.91
CA PRO A 207 -10.29 3.66 4.64
C PRO A 207 -11.78 3.51 4.95
N THR A 208 -12.42 4.61 5.29
CA THR A 208 -13.87 4.64 5.50
C THR A 208 -14.59 4.61 4.17
N ARG A 209 -15.68 3.85 4.05
CA ARG A 209 -16.49 3.88 2.84
C ARG A 209 -17.28 5.20 2.75
N VAL A 210 -17.36 5.78 1.56
CA VAL A 210 -18.25 6.92 1.28
C VAL A 210 -19.63 6.36 0.90
N GLU A 211 -20.62 6.45 1.80
CA GLU A 211 -21.91 5.77 1.61
C GLU A 211 -22.67 6.24 0.36
N ALA A 212 -22.65 7.55 0.10
CA ALA A 212 -23.34 8.16 -1.03
C ALA A 212 -22.72 7.82 -2.41
N ARG A 213 -21.52 7.20 -2.45
CA ARG A 213 -20.75 6.99 -3.67
C ARG A 213 -20.30 5.52 -3.77
N GLY A 214 -20.83 4.79 -4.76
CA GLY A 214 -20.59 3.36 -5.05
C GLY A 214 -19.42 2.65 -4.31
N ARG A 215 -18.31 2.40 -5.01
CA ARG A 215 -17.04 1.89 -4.43
C ARG A 215 -16.06 3.05 -4.19
N TRP A 216 -16.48 4.01 -3.38
CA TRP A 216 -15.62 5.13 -2.98
C TRP A 216 -15.24 5.00 -1.51
N PHE A 217 -14.03 5.46 -1.22
CA PHE A 217 -13.40 5.34 0.08
C PHE A 217 -12.70 6.64 0.43
N ALA A 218 -12.70 7.00 1.71
CA ALA A 218 -12.10 8.18 2.27
C ALA A 218 -10.94 7.82 3.20
N TYR A 219 -9.89 8.63 3.18
CA TYR A 219 -8.78 8.58 4.12
C TYR A 219 -8.33 9.98 4.49
N ARG A 220 -7.77 10.10 5.69
CA ARG A 220 -7.26 11.36 6.22
C ARG A 220 -5.78 11.22 6.53
N ALA A 221 -4.98 12.16 6.02
CA ALA A 221 -3.58 12.30 6.40
C ALA A 221 -3.50 13.02 7.74
N TRP A 222 -2.60 12.56 8.61
CA TRP A 222 -2.39 13.08 9.96
C TRP A 222 -1.02 13.76 10.06
N GLY A 223 -0.89 14.76 10.94
CA GLY A 223 0.32 15.58 11.05
C GLY A 223 1.15 15.38 12.33
N ASP A 224 0.61 14.64 13.29
CA ASP A 224 1.23 14.38 14.58
C ASP A 224 1.96 13.02 14.57
N PRO A 225 3.15 12.90 15.18
CA PRO A 225 3.82 11.60 15.34
C PRO A 225 2.92 10.67 16.14
N ILE A 226 2.51 9.54 15.54
CA ILE A 226 1.70 8.52 16.20
C ILE A 226 2.20 7.13 15.85
N GLU A 227 2.03 6.21 16.80
CA GLU A 227 2.27 4.78 16.58
C GLU A 227 1.22 4.16 15.67
N VAL A 228 1.60 3.06 15.00
CA VAL A 228 0.73 2.35 14.07
C VAL A 228 -0.58 1.83 14.70
N ALA A 229 -0.61 1.64 16.03
CA ALA A 229 -1.82 1.23 16.75
C ALA A 229 -2.94 2.30 16.71
N VAL A 230 -2.57 3.58 16.60
CA VAL A 230 -3.50 4.72 16.62
C VAL A 230 -3.87 5.17 15.20
N VAL A 231 -3.05 4.84 14.20
CA VAL A 231 -3.28 5.22 12.79
C VAL A 231 -4.67 4.86 12.26
N PRO A 232 -5.25 3.68 12.53
CA PRO A 232 -6.60 3.36 12.06
C PRO A 232 -7.68 4.35 12.53
N ALA A 233 -7.53 4.91 13.73
CA ALA A 233 -8.43 5.96 14.23
C ALA A 233 -8.13 7.31 13.55
N ALA A 234 -6.85 7.62 13.30
CA ALA A 234 -6.44 8.84 12.63
C ALA A 234 -6.97 8.94 11.20
N ILE A 235 -6.88 7.86 10.41
CA ILE A 235 -7.30 7.86 9.00
C ILE A 235 -8.82 8.03 8.83
N VAL A 236 -9.61 7.68 9.84
CA VAL A 236 -11.07 7.86 9.85
C VAL A 236 -11.51 9.19 10.47
N GLY A 237 -10.56 10.01 10.95
CA GLY A 237 -10.81 11.38 11.43
C GLY A 237 -10.85 11.57 12.93
N ALA A 238 -10.41 10.59 13.73
CA ALA A 238 -10.32 10.74 15.19
C ALA A 238 -9.06 11.49 15.66
N ALA A 239 -8.16 11.86 14.74
CA ALA A 239 -6.97 12.66 15.01
C ALA A 239 -6.96 13.94 14.18
N ARG A 240 -6.07 14.88 14.55
CA ARG A 240 -5.84 16.09 13.76
C ARG A 240 -5.40 15.72 12.34
N SER A 241 -6.26 16.03 11.38
CA SER A 241 -5.96 15.82 9.97
C SER A 241 -5.28 17.05 9.37
N ILE A 242 -4.33 16.81 8.46
CA ILE A 242 -3.74 17.86 7.63
C ILE A 242 -4.38 17.92 6.23
N ALA A 243 -5.02 16.84 5.79
CA ALA A 243 -5.75 16.75 4.53
C ALA A 243 -6.66 15.52 4.52
N ALA A 244 -7.81 15.64 3.86
CA ALA A 244 -8.76 14.55 3.66
C ALA A 244 -8.97 14.29 2.17
N TYR A 245 -9.04 13.01 1.80
CA TYR A 245 -9.15 12.57 0.41
C TYR A 245 -10.19 11.47 0.26
N GLU A 246 -10.78 11.41 -0.94
CA GLU A 246 -11.64 10.32 -1.37
C GLU A 246 -11.15 9.75 -2.70
N PHE A 247 -11.18 8.44 -2.84
CA PHE A 247 -10.77 7.74 -4.06
C PHE A 247 -11.77 6.65 -4.46
N PRO A 248 -11.95 6.41 -5.77
CA PRO A 248 -12.72 5.29 -6.27
C PRO A 248 -11.87 4.02 -6.36
N VAL A 249 -12.51 2.86 -6.17
CA VAL A 249 -12.03 1.59 -6.71
C VAL A 249 -12.72 1.37 -8.05
N VAL A 250 -11.97 1.50 -9.14
CA VAL A 250 -12.45 1.40 -10.52
C VAL A 250 -12.31 -0.04 -10.99
N MET A 251 -13.41 -0.68 -11.36
CA MET A 251 -13.39 -2.00 -12.00
C MET A 251 -13.32 -1.81 -13.52
N ARG A 252 -12.31 -2.39 -14.15
CA ARG A 252 -12.12 -2.39 -15.61
C ARG A 252 -12.84 -3.55 -16.28
N SER A 253 -12.97 -4.66 -15.58
CA SER A 253 -13.77 -5.82 -15.98
C SER A 253 -14.42 -6.44 -14.75
N ALA A 254 -15.21 -7.51 -14.96
CA ALA A 254 -15.73 -8.30 -13.85
C ALA A 254 -14.62 -8.90 -12.96
N GLN A 255 -13.38 -8.97 -13.47
CA GLN A 255 -12.25 -9.67 -12.85
C GLN A 255 -11.12 -8.75 -12.40
N TYR A 256 -10.97 -7.55 -12.98
CA TYR A 256 -9.84 -6.66 -12.70
C TYR A 256 -10.28 -5.23 -12.40
N GLY A 257 -9.61 -4.61 -11.45
CA GLY A 257 -9.78 -3.21 -11.10
C GLY A 257 -8.50 -2.58 -10.61
N GLY A 258 -8.61 -1.35 -10.11
CA GLY A 258 -7.53 -0.62 -9.51
C GLY A 258 -8.05 0.56 -8.70
N PHE A 259 -7.19 1.16 -7.91
CA PHE A 259 -7.50 2.44 -7.28
C PHE A 259 -7.41 3.55 -8.32
N GLY A 260 -8.35 4.49 -8.27
CA GLY A 260 -8.25 5.74 -9.01
C GLY A 260 -7.53 6.81 -8.21
N TRP A 261 -7.19 7.91 -8.87
CA TRP A 261 -6.65 9.10 -8.19
C TRP A 261 -7.65 9.64 -7.18
N ALA A 262 -7.13 10.00 -6.00
CA ALA A 262 -7.92 10.61 -4.97
C ALA A 262 -8.12 12.10 -5.22
N ARG A 263 -9.26 12.61 -4.79
CA ARG A 263 -9.60 14.04 -4.77
C ARG A 263 -9.75 14.50 -3.33
N HIS A 264 -9.64 15.80 -3.08
CA HIS A 264 -9.96 16.35 -1.77
C HIS A 264 -11.40 15.98 -1.37
N SER A 265 -11.58 15.51 -0.15
CA SER A 265 -12.91 15.24 0.40
C SER A 265 -13.61 16.57 0.68
N GLU A 266 -14.90 16.63 0.34
CA GLU A 266 -15.75 17.80 0.56
C GLU A 266 -16.20 17.89 2.03
N ASP A 267 -16.10 16.78 2.79
CA ASP A 267 -16.49 16.65 4.21
C ASP A 267 -15.37 17.14 5.16
N GLY A 268 -14.83 18.31 4.87
CA GLY A 268 -13.62 18.88 5.46
C GLY A 268 -13.77 20.28 6.08
N GLN A 269 -14.93 20.61 6.63
CA GLN A 269 -15.09 21.67 7.64
C GLN A 269 -15.40 21.07 9.00
#